data_AF-A0A820K8A0-F1
#
_entry.id   AF-A0A820K8A0-F1
#
_cell.length_a   1.000
_cell.length_b   1.000
_cell.length_c   1.000
_cell.angle_alpha   90.00
_cell.angle_beta   90.00
_cell.angle_gamma   90.00
#
_symmetry.space_group_name_H-M   'P 1'
#
loop_
_entity.id
_entity.type
_entity.pdbx_description
1 polymer ?
#
loop_
_entity_poly.entity_id
_entity_poly.type
_entity_poly.pdbx_seq_one_letter_code
_entity_poly.pdbx_strand_id
1 'polypeptide(L)'
;CIAKSCSSSEGIRHRRVVCFDRNSIVQDDLCDEKLKPIEEELCTTNISCLTWFIGEWSTCSVTCGQGIQQRKVYCNDPLRSTSILSDNECQSILGKNSKPIEQQYCSITKCPYWEMSLWSNCSGKCGLAKRDRRIWCVHNGYEVDENYCLRMYNETPSTREICNEKIYCPNWIVGLWSECSVTCDIGIQNRSVLCKNKDEIV
;
A
#
# COMPACT_ATOMS: atom_id res chain seq x y z
N CYS A 1 27.53 -0.61 42.07
CA CYS A 1 27.18 0.82 42.00
C CYS A 1 25.70 0.91 41.75
N ILE A 2 24.95 1.55 42.64
CA ILE A 2 23.52 1.81 42.42
C ILE A 2 23.44 3.27 41.95
N ALA A 3 23.07 3.49 40.70
CA ALA A 3 22.85 4.83 40.18
C ALA A 3 21.55 5.39 40.75
N LYS A 4 21.58 6.64 41.25
CA LYS A 4 20.39 7.30 41.82
C LYS A 4 19.35 7.66 40.77
N SER A 5 19.79 7.88 39.53
CA SER A 5 18.93 8.19 38.40
C SER A 5 19.68 7.96 37.08
N CYS A 6 18.92 7.83 36.00
CA CYS A 6 19.40 7.76 34.62
C CYS A 6 20.25 8.98 34.18
N SER A 7 20.17 10.09 34.89
CA SER A 7 20.82 11.36 34.56
C SER A 7 22.13 11.59 35.31
N SER A 8 22.44 10.77 36.32
CA SER A 8 23.61 10.97 37.19
C SER A 8 24.72 9.99 36.80
N SER A 9 25.85 10.52 36.32
CA SER A 9 27.09 9.76 36.13
C SER A 9 27.73 9.30 37.45
N GLU A 10 27.18 9.73 38.59
CA GLU A 10 27.65 9.42 39.93
C GLU A 10 26.65 8.51 40.66
N GLY A 11 27.15 7.41 41.22
CA GLY A 11 26.42 6.48 42.06
C GLY A 11 27.19 6.17 43.35
N ILE A 12 26.55 5.50 44.30
CA ILE A 12 27.21 5.06 45.53
C ILE A 12 27.35 3.54 45.48
N ARG A 13 28.52 3.02 45.85
CA ARG A 13 28.73 1.59 46.10
C ARG A 13 28.97 1.39 47.59
N HIS A 14 28.12 0.57 48.19
CA HIS A 14 28.33 0.05 49.54
C HIS A 14 29.13 -1.25 49.44
N ARG A 15 30.13 -1.42 50.31
CA ARG A 15 30.75 -2.73 50.57
C ARG A 15 30.51 -3.08 52.02
N ARG A 16 30.28 -4.36 52.30
CA ARG A 16 30.15 -4.82 53.68
C ARG A 16 31.55 -4.87 54.30
N VAL A 17 31.79 -4.05 55.32
CA VAL A 17 33.01 -4.10 56.14
C VAL A 17 32.68 -4.89 57.41
N VAL A 18 33.49 -5.90 57.72
CA VAL A 18 33.35 -6.70 58.94
C VAL A 18 34.72 -6.92 59.57
N CYS A 19 34.80 -6.78 60.89
CA CYS A 19 35.97 -7.17 61.65
C CYS A 19 36.08 -8.70 61.71
N PHE A 20 37.24 -9.27 61.36
CA PHE A 20 37.44 -10.71 61.24
C PHE A 20 38.72 -11.16 61.94
N ASP A 21 38.62 -12.16 62.81
CA ASP A 21 39.75 -12.75 63.52
C ASP A 21 39.66 -14.28 63.48
N ARG A 22 40.79 -14.95 63.18
CA ARG A 22 40.98 -16.42 63.19
C ARG A 22 39.75 -17.23 62.75
N ASN A 23 39.23 -16.95 61.56
CA ASN A 23 38.07 -17.63 60.96
C ASN A 23 36.67 -17.25 61.50
N SER A 24 36.53 -16.18 62.27
CA SER A 24 35.23 -15.69 62.76
C SER A 24 35.05 -14.19 62.63
N ILE A 25 33.82 -13.75 62.36
CA ILE A 25 33.43 -12.35 62.40
C ILE A 25 33.28 -11.94 63.87
N VAL A 26 33.99 -10.88 64.28
CA VAL A 26 34.00 -10.38 65.66
C VAL A 26 33.38 -8.99 65.73
N GLN A 27 33.21 -8.44 66.94
CA GLN A 27 32.69 -7.08 67.12
C GLN A 27 33.67 -6.04 66.55
N ASP A 28 33.12 -4.98 65.95
CA ASP A 28 33.90 -3.93 65.27
C ASP A 28 34.91 -3.23 66.20
N ASP A 29 34.58 -3.09 67.49
CA ASP A 29 35.41 -2.44 68.51
C ASP A 29 36.75 -3.16 68.77
N LEU A 30 36.88 -4.42 68.32
CA LEU A 30 38.11 -5.20 68.41
C LEU A 30 39.08 -4.91 67.26
N CYS A 31 38.61 -4.25 66.20
CA CYS A 31 39.43 -3.76 65.10
C CYS A 31 39.85 -2.30 65.35
N ASP A 32 41.05 -1.90 64.90
CA ASP A 32 41.49 -0.51 64.97
C ASP A 32 40.61 0.37 64.07
N GLU A 33 39.88 1.30 64.68
CA GLU A 33 39.00 2.24 64.00
C GLU A 33 39.74 3.07 62.94
N LYS A 34 41.03 3.39 63.15
CA LYS A 34 41.83 4.16 62.18
C LYS A 34 42.13 3.37 60.90
N LEU A 35 42.03 2.04 60.96
CA LEU A 35 42.25 1.15 59.84
C LEU A 35 40.95 0.67 59.20
N LYS A 36 39.78 1.15 59.68
CA LYS A 36 38.48 0.77 59.14
C LYS A 36 38.37 1.20 57.66
N PRO A 37 38.16 0.24 56.73
CA PRO A 37 37.99 0.57 55.32
C PRO A 37 36.73 1.42 55.08
N ILE A 38 36.79 2.28 54.06
CA ILE A 38 35.67 3.16 53.66
C ILE A 38 34.50 2.29 53.17
N GLU A 39 33.36 2.33 53.86
CA GLU A 39 32.19 1.49 53.57
C GLU A 39 31.39 1.96 52.34
N GLU A 40 31.40 3.28 52.08
CA GLU A 40 30.69 3.93 50.98
C GLU A 40 31.65 4.68 50.08
N GLU A 41 31.67 4.33 48.81
CA GLU A 41 32.53 4.96 47.82
C GLU A 41 31.67 5.56 46.70
N LEU A 42 31.99 6.81 46.33
CA LEU A 42 31.47 7.41 45.10
C LEU A 42 32.04 6.63 43.92
N CYS A 43 31.16 6.13 43.07
CA CYS A 43 31.58 5.49 41.85
C CYS A 43 30.93 6.13 40.64
N THR A 44 31.74 6.33 39.60
CA THR A 44 31.28 6.87 38.33
C THR A 44 30.73 5.72 37.48
N THR A 45 29.51 5.86 36.99
CA THR A 45 28.89 4.90 36.07
C THR A 45 28.66 5.57 34.72
N ASN A 46 29.17 4.98 33.64
CA ASN A 46 28.82 5.35 32.26
C ASN A 46 27.45 4.76 31.88
N ILE A 47 26.38 5.15 32.58
CA ILE A 47 25.02 4.76 32.21
C ILE A 47 24.50 5.81 31.24
N SER A 48 24.70 5.56 29.95
CA SER A 48 24.08 6.35 28.90
C SER A 48 22.62 5.93 28.79
N CYS A 49 21.70 6.85 29.07
CA CYS A 49 20.26 6.62 28.94
C CYS A 49 19.78 6.87 27.52
N LEU A 50 20.51 6.24 26.62
CA LEU A 50 20.33 6.34 25.19
C LEU A 50 19.03 5.65 24.81
N THR A 51 18.21 6.32 24.01
CA THR A 51 16.94 5.75 23.55
C THR A 51 16.71 6.10 22.09
N TRP A 52 15.99 5.22 21.38
CA TRP A 52 15.50 5.54 20.04
C TRP A 52 14.29 6.46 20.15
N PHE A 53 14.39 7.65 19.58
CA PHE A 53 13.22 8.45 19.28
C PHE A 53 12.47 7.81 18.11
N ILE A 54 11.15 7.70 18.24
CA ILE A 54 10.27 7.13 17.24
C ILE A 54 9.18 8.16 16.95
N GLY A 55 9.23 8.74 15.76
CA GLY A 55 8.18 9.65 15.30
C GLY A 55 6.92 8.92 14.83
N GLU A 56 5.88 9.69 14.61
CA GLU A 56 4.65 9.22 13.94
C GLU A 56 4.94 8.80 12.50
N TRP A 57 4.13 7.87 12.00
CA TRP A 57 4.14 7.50 10.59
C TRP A 57 3.63 8.65 9.72
N SER A 58 4.27 8.84 8.57
CA SER A 58 3.76 9.70 7.50
C SER A 58 2.45 9.14 6.96
N THR A 59 1.75 9.96 6.16
CA THR A 59 0.71 9.44 5.28
C THR A 59 1.27 8.38 4.33
N CYS A 60 0.42 7.46 3.89
CA CYS A 60 0.78 6.47 2.89
C CYS A 60 1.20 7.16 1.58
N SER A 61 2.20 6.62 0.88
CA SER A 61 2.69 7.15 -0.39
C SER A 61 1.66 7.11 -1.52
N VAL A 62 0.58 6.35 -1.33
CA VAL A 62 -0.55 6.23 -2.26
C VAL A 62 -1.83 6.70 -1.59
N THR A 63 -2.76 7.20 -2.39
CA THR A 63 -4.11 7.59 -1.92
C THR A 63 -5.06 6.39 -1.82
N CYS A 64 -4.71 5.27 -2.46
CA CYS A 64 -5.42 4.00 -2.36
C CYS A 64 -4.47 2.84 -2.71
N GLY A 65 -4.78 1.61 -2.29
CA GLY A 65 -4.00 0.43 -2.67
C GLY A 65 -2.77 0.23 -1.78
N GLN A 66 -1.74 -0.42 -2.33
CA GLN A 66 -0.50 -0.69 -1.61
C GLN A 66 0.50 0.45 -1.79
N GLY A 67 1.02 0.94 -0.68
CA GLY A 67 2.08 1.94 -0.67
C GLY A 67 3.00 1.78 0.52
N ILE A 68 3.75 2.84 0.79
CA ILE A 68 4.78 2.88 1.81
C ILE A 68 4.54 4.10 2.68
N GLN A 69 4.72 3.96 3.99
CA GLN A 69 4.79 5.07 4.92
C GLN A 69 6.12 5.05 5.67
N GLN A 70 6.60 6.24 6.03
CA GLN A 70 7.91 6.45 6.64
C GLN A 70 7.75 7.20 7.96
N ARG A 71 8.67 6.97 8.91
CA ARG A 71 8.73 7.73 10.17
C ARG A 71 10.17 8.10 10.49
N LYS A 72 10.34 9.16 11.27
CA LYS A 72 11.65 9.54 11.77
C LYS A 72 12.07 8.60 12.90
N VAL A 73 13.22 7.97 12.75
CA VAL A 73 13.86 7.20 13.82
C VAL A 73 15.28 7.74 13.97
N TYR A 74 15.61 8.23 15.15
CA TYR A 74 16.97 8.67 15.43
C TYR A 74 17.28 8.42 16.89
N CYS A 75 18.57 8.39 17.19
CA CYS A 75 19.02 8.08 18.51
C CYS A 75 19.19 9.35 19.34
N ASN A 76 18.50 9.39 20.48
CA ASN A 76 18.49 10.54 21.38
C ASN A 76 19.33 10.23 22.63
N ASP A 77 20.36 11.05 22.85
CA ASP A 77 21.16 11.06 24.07
C ASP A 77 20.69 12.19 24.99
N PRO A 78 19.99 11.90 26.10
CA PRO A 78 19.51 12.92 27.01
C PRO A 78 20.64 13.68 27.74
N LEU A 79 21.89 13.17 27.72
CA LEU A 79 23.05 13.84 28.31
C LEU A 79 23.75 14.78 27.33
N ARG A 80 23.53 14.58 26.02
CA ARG A 80 24.00 15.47 24.95
C ARG A 80 22.80 16.02 24.18
N SER A 81 22.09 16.95 24.80
CA SER A 81 20.83 17.56 24.30
C SER A 81 20.89 18.15 22.87
N THR A 82 22.07 18.23 22.24
CA THR A 82 22.27 18.84 20.92
C THR A 82 22.93 17.93 19.87
N SER A 83 23.32 16.69 20.19
CA SER A 83 23.96 15.80 19.20
C SER A 83 23.14 14.55 18.93
N ILE A 84 22.60 14.46 17.70
CA ILE A 84 22.08 13.21 17.15
C ILE A 84 23.27 12.27 16.97
N LEU A 85 23.28 11.16 17.70
CA LEU A 85 24.32 10.14 17.58
C LEU A 85 24.10 9.29 16.32
N SER A 86 25.18 8.73 15.78
CA SER A 86 25.09 7.82 14.64
C SER A 86 24.44 6.50 15.04
N ASP A 87 23.80 5.84 14.07
CA ASP A 87 23.14 4.56 14.30
C ASP A 87 24.10 3.49 14.86
N ASN A 88 25.37 3.50 14.45
CA ASN A 88 26.39 2.55 14.89
C ASN A 88 26.77 2.73 16.36
N GLU A 89 26.95 3.97 16.80
CA GLU A 89 27.21 4.29 18.20
C GLU A 89 26.05 3.82 19.08
N CYS A 90 24.82 4.09 18.63
CA CYS A 90 23.64 3.65 19.36
C CYS A 90 23.45 2.15 19.39
N GLN A 91 23.68 1.46 18.29
CA GLN A 91 23.62 0.01 18.24
C GLN A 91 24.67 -0.63 19.15
N SER A 92 25.88 -0.04 19.24
CA SER A 92 26.93 -0.51 20.14
C SER A 92 26.60 -0.36 21.62
N ILE A 93 25.86 0.70 21.98
CA ILE A 93 25.51 1.04 23.38
C ILE A 93 24.22 0.32 23.81
N LEU A 94 23.22 0.30 22.93
CA LEU A 94 21.91 -0.30 23.20
C LEU A 94 21.88 -1.82 23.02
N GLY A 95 22.87 -2.39 22.31
CA GLY A 95 23.11 -3.82 22.15
C GLY A 95 21.92 -4.60 21.58
N LYS A 96 20.94 -4.92 22.43
CA LYS A 96 19.73 -5.69 22.13
C LYS A 96 18.60 -4.88 21.49
N ASN A 97 18.58 -3.56 21.65
CA ASN A 97 17.53 -2.73 21.04
C ASN A 97 17.96 -2.30 19.63
N SER A 98 17.57 -3.10 18.63
CA SER A 98 17.77 -2.75 17.23
C SER A 98 17.05 -1.46 16.87
N LYS A 99 17.64 -0.71 15.92
CA LYS A 99 16.98 0.46 15.33
C LYS A 99 15.57 0.10 14.87
N PRO A 100 14.53 0.79 15.37
CA PRO A 100 13.15 0.60 14.91
C PRO A 100 13.02 0.81 13.40
N ILE A 101 12.09 0.10 12.77
CA ILE A 101 11.83 0.27 11.34
C ILE A 101 11.44 1.71 11.01
N GLU A 102 12.05 2.28 9.98
CA GLU A 102 11.74 3.63 9.47
C GLU A 102 10.70 3.60 8.36
N GLN A 103 10.44 2.42 7.78
CA GLN A 103 9.58 2.23 6.63
C GLN A 103 8.72 0.99 6.81
N GLN A 104 7.43 1.10 6.48
CA GLN A 104 6.52 -0.04 6.44
C GLN A 104 5.51 0.08 5.29
N TYR A 105 4.90 -1.05 4.93
CA TYR A 105 3.81 -1.09 3.96
C TYR A 105 2.51 -0.57 4.56
N CYS A 106 1.72 0.11 3.75
CA CYS A 106 0.36 0.54 4.04
C CYS A 106 -0.58 0.06 2.93
N SER A 107 -1.79 -0.33 3.30
CA SER A 107 -2.82 -0.82 2.39
C SER A 107 -4.10 -0.04 2.61
N ILE A 108 -4.52 0.75 1.62
CA ILE A 108 -5.78 1.48 1.64
C ILE A 108 -6.79 0.71 0.78
N THR A 109 -7.80 0.11 1.41
CA THR A 109 -8.71 -0.86 0.76
C THR A 109 -9.72 -0.28 -0.22
N LYS A 110 -9.93 1.03 -0.25
CA LYS A 110 -10.96 1.64 -1.09
C LYS A 110 -10.38 2.37 -2.30
N CYS A 111 -9.93 1.61 -3.30
CA CYS A 111 -9.48 2.18 -4.57
C CYS A 111 -10.65 2.54 -5.49
N PRO A 112 -10.51 3.56 -6.35
CA PRO A 112 -11.45 3.79 -7.44
C PRO A 112 -11.38 2.61 -8.42
N TYR A 113 -12.53 2.15 -8.90
CA TYR A 113 -12.63 1.05 -9.87
C TYR A 113 -13.71 1.32 -10.90
N TRP A 114 -13.57 0.71 -12.07
CA TRP A 114 -14.58 0.77 -13.11
C TRP A 114 -15.71 -0.21 -12.84
N GLU A 115 -16.93 0.28 -12.84
CA GLU A 115 -18.12 -0.55 -12.83
C GLU A 115 -18.80 -0.47 -14.21
N MET A 116 -19.47 -1.55 -14.60
CA MET A 116 -19.97 -1.75 -15.95
C MET A 116 -21.40 -2.27 -15.89
N SER A 117 -22.27 -1.70 -16.72
CA SER A 117 -23.61 -2.25 -16.91
C SER A 117 -23.55 -3.57 -17.67
N LEU A 118 -24.68 -4.28 -17.66
CA LEU A 118 -24.93 -5.30 -18.67
C LEU A 118 -24.86 -4.67 -20.08
N TRP A 119 -24.50 -5.50 -21.06
CA TRP A 119 -24.59 -5.14 -22.46
C TRP A 119 -26.03 -4.90 -22.89
N SER A 120 -26.24 -3.94 -23.78
CA SER A 120 -27.51 -3.78 -24.48
C SER A 120 -27.79 -4.95 -25.43
N ASN A 121 -29.02 -5.00 -25.94
CA ASN A 121 -29.35 -5.90 -27.04
C ASN A 121 -28.55 -5.51 -28.28
N CYS A 122 -28.17 -6.52 -29.07
CA CYS A 122 -27.53 -6.30 -30.36
C CYS A 122 -28.40 -5.42 -31.26
N SER A 123 -27.77 -4.44 -31.92
CA SER A 123 -28.43 -3.53 -32.87
C SER A 123 -29.01 -4.24 -34.09
N GLY A 124 -28.53 -5.45 -34.38
CA GLY A 124 -28.98 -6.29 -35.48
C GLY A 124 -28.84 -7.77 -35.15
N LYS A 125 -29.49 -8.60 -35.95
CA LYS A 125 -29.52 -10.07 -35.76
C LYS A 125 -28.37 -10.80 -36.45
N CYS A 126 -27.58 -10.09 -37.26
CA CYS A 126 -26.57 -10.68 -38.13
C CYS A 126 -25.44 -9.68 -38.43
N GLY A 127 -24.33 -10.20 -38.94
CA GLY A 127 -23.20 -9.45 -39.45
C GLY A 127 -22.46 -8.69 -38.36
N LEU A 128 -21.95 -7.51 -38.70
CA LEU A 128 -21.22 -6.63 -37.78
C LEU A 128 -22.17 -5.80 -36.91
N ALA A 129 -23.24 -6.43 -36.40
CA ALA A 129 -24.12 -5.84 -35.42
C ALA A 129 -23.31 -5.47 -34.16
N LYS A 130 -23.75 -4.43 -33.45
CA LYS A 130 -23.02 -3.90 -32.30
C LYS A 130 -23.92 -3.85 -31.09
N ARG A 131 -23.32 -3.96 -29.92
CA ARG A 131 -23.98 -3.67 -28.64
C ARG A 131 -23.12 -2.73 -27.82
N ASP A 132 -23.78 -1.98 -26.96
CA ASP A 132 -23.18 -0.92 -26.15
C ASP A 132 -23.42 -1.22 -24.66
N ARG A 133 -22.55 -0.74 -23.78
CA ARG A 133 -22.74 -0.76 -22.34
C ARG A 133 -22.26 0.56 -21.73
N ARG A 134 -22.81 0.91 -20.57
CA ARG A 134 -22.35 2.06 -19.79
C ARG A 134 -21.19 1.61 -18.89
N ILE A 135 -20.19 2.47 -18.76
CA ILE A 135 -19.13 2.36 -17.76
C ILE A 135 -19.19 3.61 -16.86
N TRP A 136 -18.83 3.47 -15.59
CA TRP A 136 -18.69 4.59 -14.68
C TRP A 136 -17.62 4.28 -13.63
N CYS A 137 -16.96 5.33 -13.13
CA CYS A 137 -15.95 5.19 -12.10
C CYS A 137 -16.62 5.22 -10.73
N VAL A 138 -16.28 4.28 -9.86
CA VAL A 138 -16.78 4.20 -8.49
C VAL A 138 -15.65 4.35 -7.51
N HIS A 139 -15.81 5.24 -6.53
CA HIS A 139 -14.88 5.38 -5.42
C HIS A 139 -15.65 5.49 -4.10
N ASN A 140 -15.26 4.71 -3.09
CA ASN A 140 -15.96 4.62 -1.81
C ASN A 140 -17.46 4.26 -1.91
N GLY A 141 -17.88 3.57 -2.97
CA GLY A 141 -19.26 3.16 -3.21
C GLY A 141 -20.14 4.21 -3.91
N TYR A 142 -19.58 5.34 -4.33
CA TYR A 142 -20.28 6.38 -5.07
C TYR A 142 -19.74 6.50 -6.49
N GLU A 143 -20.63 6.81 -7.44
CA GLU A 143 -20.22 7.23 -8.79
C GLU A 143 -19.47 8.56 -8.68
N VAL A 144 -18.24 8.58 -9.20
CA VAL A 144 -17.34 9.74 -9.16
C VAL A 144 -16.85 10.09 -10.56
N ASP A 145 -16.16 11.22 -10.67
CA ASP A 145 -15.54 11.66 -11.91
C ASP A 145 -14.55 10.61 -12.47
N GLU A 146 -14.58 10.45 -13.79
CA GLU A 146 -13.80 9.48 -14.54
C GLU A 146 -12.29 9.56 -14.26
N ASN A 147 -11.78 10.76 -13.97
CA ASN A 147 -10.36 11.01 -13.72
C ASN A 147 -9.82 10.28 -12.48
N TYR A 148 -10.69 9.82 -11.57
CA TYR A 148 -10.27 8.97 -10.45
C TYR A 148 -9.77 7.61 -10.94
N CYS A 149 -10.48 6.99 -11.88
CA CYS A 149 -10.10 5.71 -12.46
C CYS A 149 -9.01 5.87 -13.52
N LEU A 150 -9.07 6.92 -14.35
CA LEU A 150 -8.04 7.16 -15.38
C LEU A 150 -6.65 7.34 -14.79
N ARG A 151 -6.51 8.04 -13.64
CA ARG A 151 -5.23 8.18 -12.93
C ARG A 151 -4.65 6.86 -12.43
N MET A 152 -5.48 5.82 -12.29
CA MET A 152 -5.08 4.52 -11.74
C MET A 152 -4.84 3.48 -12.84
N TYR A 153 -5.71 3.42 -13.85
CA TYR A 153 -5.68 2.38 -14.87
C TYR A 153 -5.15 2.85 -16.23
N ASN A 154 -5.02 4.15 -16.47
CA ASN A 154 -4.62 4.77 -17.74
C ASN A 154 -5.50 4.45 -18.97
N GLU A 155 -6.52 3.61 -18.82
CA GLU A 155 -7.44 3.23 -19.87
C GLU A 155 -8.88 3.03 -19.35
N THR A 156 -9.83 3.15 -20.27
CA THR A 156 -11.25 2.91 -20.03
C THR A 156 -11.65 1.54 -20.55
N PRO A 157 -12.49 0.76 -19.85
CA PRO A 157 -13.06 -0.46 -20.40
C PRO A 157 -13.86 -0.21 -21.69
N SER A 158 -13.95 -1.22 -22.56
CA SER A 158 -14.68 -1.09 -23.82
C SER A 158 -16.17 -0.83 -23.58
N THR A 159 -16.73 0.20 -24.23
CA THR A 159 -18.15 0.56 -24.17
C THR A 159 -18.98 -0.03 -25.30
N ARG A 160 -18.32 -0.60 -26.32
CA ARG A 160 -18.94 -1.12 -27.53
C ARG A 160 -18.21 -2.36 -28.02
N GLU A 161 -18.96 -3.35 -28.47
CA GLU A 161 -18.41 -4.55 -29.12
C GLU A 161 -19.28 -5.05 -30.27
N ILE A 162 -18.67 -5.88 -31.12
CA ILE A 162 -19.37 -6.57 -32.21
C ILE A 162 -20.07 -7.80 -31.63
N CYS A 163 -21.29 -8.03 -32.07
CA CYS A 163 -22.04 -9.24 -31.78
C CYS A 163 -22.68 -9.77 -33.06
N ASN A 164 -23.05 -11.06 -33.05
CA ASN A 164 -23.62 -11.74 -34.22
C ASN A 164 -22.73 -11.76 -35.47
N GLU A 165 -21.41 -11.58 -35.30
CA GLU A 165 -20.42 -11.58 -36.39
C GLU A 165 -20.47 -12.87 -37.23
N LYS A 166 -20.74 -14.00 -36.58
CA LYS A 166 -20.83 -15.32 -37.22
C LYS A 166 -22.19 -15.61 -37.85
N ILE A 167 -23.15 -14.69 -37.78
CA ILE A 167 -24.48 -14.85 -38.37
C ILE A 167 -24.52 -14.06 -39.67
N TYR A 168 -24.67 -14.71 -40.80
CA TYR A 168 -24.70 -14.02 -42.09
C TYR A 168 -26.02 -13.27 -42.28
N CYS A 169 -25.94 -12.04 -42.77
CA CYS A 169 -27.14 -11.30 -43.11
C CYS A 169 -27.74 -11.79 -44.43
N PRO A 170 -29.08 -11.84 -44.53
CA PRO A 170 -29.72 -12.11 -45.80
C PRO A 170 -29.33 -11.05 -46.82
N ASN A 171 -29.20 -11.48 -48.08
CA ASN A 171 -28.83 -10.60 -49.17
C ASN A 171 -29.99 -10.52 -50.17
N TRP A 172 -30.15 -9.33 -50.76
CA TRP A 172 -31.07 -9.11 -51.86
C TRP A 172 -30.47 -9.67 -53.14
N ILE A 173 -31.14 -10.67 -53.71
CA ILE A 173 -30.87 -11.21 -55.03
C ILE A 173 -31.83 -10.50 -55.98
N VAL A 174 -31.29 -9.77 -56.95
CA VAL A 174 -32.06 -8.99 -57.92
C VAL A 174 -32.04 -9.73 -59.25
N GLY A 175 -33.22 -10.06 -59.76
CA GLY A 175 -33.38 -10.70 -61.07
C GLY A 175 -33.25 -9.72 -62.24
N LEU A 176 -33.33 -10.25 -63.45
CA LEU A 176 -33.35 -9.44 -64.67
C LEU A 176 -34.63 -8.60 -64.76
N TRP A 177 -34.53 -7.46 -65.43
CA TRP A 177 -35.69 -6.66 -65.81
C TRP A 177 -36.51 -7.40 -66.88
N SER A 178 -37.83 -7.28 -66.82
CA SER A 178 -38.72 -7.69 -67.89
C SER A 178 -38.50 -6.82 -69.13
N GLU A 179 -38.96 -7.30 -70.28
CA GLU A 179 -39.13 -6.42 -71.43
C GLU A 179 -40.07 -5.25 -71.11
N CYS A 180 -39.89 -4.14 -71.82
CA CYS A 180 -40.74 -2.96 -71.64
C CYS A 180 -42.14 -3.27 -72.13
N SER A 181 -43.17 -2.85 -71.39
CA SER A 181 -44.58 -3.07 -71.77
C SER A 181 -44.94 -2.44 -73.12
N VAL A 182 -44.15 -1.48 -73.59
CA VAL A 182 -44.31 -0.79 -74.88
C VAL A 182 -42.95 -0.52 -75.51
N THR A 183 -42.91 -0.39 -76.83
CA THR A 183 -41.70 -0.06 -77.60
C THR A 183 -41.53 1.44 -77.86
N CYS A 184 -42.58 2.24 -77.67
CA CYS A 184 -42.54 3.71 -77.71
C CYS A 184 -43.44 4.29 -76.60
N ASP A 185 -43.18 5.54 -76.22
CA ASP A 185 -43.79 6.26 -75.10
C ASP A 185 -43.47 5.65 -73.71
N ILE A 186 -44.30 5.97 -72.70
CA ILE A 186 -44.04 5.62 -71.30
C ILE A 186 -44.50 4.18 -71.04
N GLY A 187 -43.54 3.32 -70.70
CA GLY A 187 -43.76 1.91 -70.37
C GLY A 187 -43.36 1.54 -68.96
N ILE A 188 -43.76 0.34 -68.54
CA ILE A 188 -43.43 -0.25 -67.24
C ILE A 188 -42.56 -1.48 -67.47
N GLN A 189 -41.51 -1.62 -66.66
CA GLN A 189 -40.72 -2.84 -66.53
C GLN A 189 -40.78 -3.32 -65.09
N ASN A 190 -40.89 -4.63 -64.92
CA ASN A 190 -40.88 -5.29 -63.62
C ASN A 190 -39.59 -6.07 -63.45
N ARG A 191 -39.16 -6.29 -62.21
CA ARG A 191 -38.09 -7.24 -61.90
C ARG A 191 -38.39 -7.96 -60.60
N SER A 192 -37.87 -9.17 -60.46
CA SER A 192 -37.94 -9.92 -59.21
C SER A 192 -36.84 -9.48 -58.25
N VAL A 193 -37.19 -9.38 -56.96
CA VAL A 193 -36.24 -9.18 -55.86
C VAL A 193 -36.53 -10.23 -54.79
N LEU A 194 -35.50 -10.95 -54.36
CA LEU A 194 -35.63 -12.04 -53.40
C LEU A 194 -34.63 -11.83 -52.27
N CYS A 195 -35.08 -11.90 -51.02
CA CYS A 195 -34.23 -11.83 -49.85
C CYS A 195 -33.94 -13.26 -49.37
N LYS A 196 -32.67 -13.67 -49.35
CA LYS A 196 -32.26 -15.03 -48.95
C LYS A 196 -31.09 -15.01 -47.97
N ASN A 197 -31.16 -15.89 -46.96
CA ASN A 197 -30.03 -16.20 -46.08
C ASN A 197 -29.03 -17.08 -46.83
N LYS A 198 -27.72 -16.87 -46.61
CA LYS A 198 -26.68 -17.72 -47.21
C LYS A 198 -26.67 -19.16 -46.66
N ASP A 199 -27.26 -19.37 -45.49
CA ASP A 199 -27.31 -20.68 -44.82
C ASP A 199 -28.40 -21.63 -45.39
N GLU A 200 -29.16 -21.20 -46.41
CA GLU A 200 -30.16 -22.03 -47.11
C GLU A 200 -29.64 -22.58 -48.47
N ILE A 201 -28.34 -22.54 -48.71
CA ILE A 201 -27.73 -23.27 -49.84
C ILE A 201 -27.41 -24.68 -49.35
N VAL A 202 -28.42 -25.56 -49.40
CA VAL A 202 -28.27 -27.02 -49.34
C VAL A 202 -27.75 -27.53 -50.69
#